data_AF-A0A6I3C675-F1
#
_entry.id   AF-A0A6I3C675-F1
#
_cell.length_a   1.000
_cell.length_b   1.000
_cell.length_c   1.000
_cell.angle_alpha   90.00
_cell.angle_beta   90.00
_cell.angle_gamma   90.00
#
_symmetry.space_group_name_H-M   'P 1'
#
loop_
_entity.id
_entity.type
_entity.pdbx_description
1 polymer ?
#
loop_
_entity_poly.entity_id
_entity_poly.type
_entity_poly.pdbx_seq_one_letter_code
_entity_poly.pdbx_strand_id
1 'polypeptide(L)'
;LMNSTLQLRSVAEMRGRVMSLYTMALLGTTPVGALLVGWIAERFSARAAMAVGGIASILAAGWARNRFDPESIHTAPAVTI
;
A
#
# COMPACT_ATOMS: atom_id res chain seq x y z
N LEU A 1 9.85 -7.66 0.16
CA LEU A 1 8.77 -8.57 0.59
C LEU A 1 7.49 -8.36 -0.23
N MET A 2 6.94 -7.15 -0.37
CA MET A 2 5.70 -6.94 -1.17
C MET A 2 5.76 -7.51 -2.60
N ASN A 3 6.85 -7.27 -3.35
CA ASN A 3 6.99 -7.82 -4.71
C ASN A 3 6.91 -9.36 -4.73
N SER A 4 7.62 -10.04 -3.83
CA SER A 4 7.60 -11.51 -3.76
C SER A 4 6.28 -12.03 -3.21
N THR A 5 5.66 -11.35 -2.24
CA THR A 5 4.32 -11.69 -1.72
C THR A 5 3.25 -11.58 -2.81
N LEU A 6 3.28 -10.52 -3.64
CA LEU A 6 2.35 -10.37 -4.76
C LEU A 6 2.56 -11.45 -5.82
N GLN A 7 3.80 -11.82 -6.10
CA GLN A 7 4.12 -12.90 -7.05
C GLN A 7 3.69 -14.28 -6.55
N LEU A 8 3.84 -14.56 -5.25
CA LEU A 8 3.41 -15.82 -4.63
C LEU A 8 1.89 -15.92 -4.50
N ARG A 9 1.18 -14.80 -4.39
CA ARG A 9 -0.28 -14.76 -4.24
C ARG A 9 -1.06 -14.64 -5.55
N SER A 10 -0.39 -14.36 -6.67
CA SER A 10 -1.04 -14.20 -7.98
C SER A 10 -0.95 -15.48 -8.81
N VAL A 11 -2.04 -15.79 -9.52
CA VAL A 11 -2.09 -16.88 -10.52
C VAL A 11 -1.07 -16.59 -11.61
N ALA A 12 -0.35 -17.63 -12.06
CA ALA A 12 0.80 -17.50 -12.95
C ALA A 12 0.53 -16.64 -14.19
N GLU A 13 -0.64 -16.82 -14.81
CA GLU A 13 -1.11 -16.09 -16.01
C GLU A 13 -1.39 -14.60 -15.76
N MET A 14 -1.73 -14.22 -14.52
CA MET A 14 -2.09 -12.84 -14.17
C MET A 14 -0.94 -12.04 -13.53
N ARG A 15 0.22 -12.66 -13.27
CA ARG A 15 1.36 -12.00 -12.61
C ARG A 15 1.75 -10.67 -13.24
N GLY A 16 1.81 -10.60 -14.57
CA GLY A 16 2.14 -9.37 -15.30
C GLY A 16 1.11 -8.26 -15.10
N ARG A 17 -0.19 -8.61 -15.11
CA ARG A 17 -1.30 -7.67 -14.89
C ARG A 17 -1.33 -7.15 -13.45
N VAL A 18 -1.15 -8.05 -12.47
CA VAL A 18 -1.11 -7.69 -11.04
C VAL A 18 0.08 -6.76 -10.74
N MET A 19 1.26 -7.07 -11.27
CA MET A 19 2.43 -6.21 -11.07
C MET A 19 2.31 -4.86 -11.80
N SER A 20 1.65 -4.81 -12.95
CA SER A 20 1.34 -3.55 -13.64
C SER A 20 0.43 -2.66 -12.79
N LEU A 21 -0.67 -3.21 -12.25
CA LEU A 21 -1.56 -2.47 -11.35
C LEU A 21 -0.84 -2.04 -10.06
N TYR A 22 -0.02 -2.92 -9.48
CA TYR A 22 0.80 -2.58 -8.31
C TYR A 22 1.75 -1.41 -8.61
N THR A 23 2.44 -1.44 -9.74
CA THR A 23 3.37 -0.39 -10.14
C THR A 23 2.63 0.91 -10.42
N MET A 24 1.49 0.84 -11.09
CA MET A 24 0.67 2.01 -11.40
C MET A 24 0.10 2.64 -10.13
N ALA A 25 -0.33 1.84 -9.16
CA ALA A 25 -0.75 2.31 -7.86
C ALA A 25 0.41 2.95 -7.09
N LEU A 26 1.56 2.25 -6.99
CA LEU A 26 2.72 2.71 -6.24
C LEU A 26 3.28 4.04 -6.80
N LEU A 27 3.47 4.11 -8.11
CA LEU A 27 3.97 5.32 -8.76
C LEU A 27 2.90 6.40 -8.83
N GLY A 28 1.64 6.04 -9.05
CA GLY A 28 0.53 6.99 -9.20
C GLY A 28 0.18 7.72 -7.90
N THR A 29 0.30 7.07 -6.75
CA THR A 29 0.02 7.72 -5.45
C THR A 29 1.14 8.62 -4.96
N THR A 30 2.38 8.38 -5.41
CA THR A 30 3.57 9.13 -4.99
C THR A 30 3.48 10.65 -5.26
N PRO A 31 3.13 11.13 -6.47
CA PRO A 31 3.02 12.57 -6.72
C PRO A 31 1.88 13.21 -5.92
N VAL A 32 0.78 12.49 -5.69
CA VAL A 32 -0.33 12.99 -4.87
C VAL A 32 0.12 13.20 -3.42
N GLY A 33 0.83 12.22 -2.84
CA GLY A 33 1.42 12.35 -1.51
C GLY A 33 2.44 13.48 -1.44
N ALA A 34 3.29 13.61 -2.46
CA ALA A 34 4.31 14.66 -2.54
C ALA A 34 3.69 16.07 -2.55
N LEU A 35 2.61 16.29 -3.33
CA LEU A 35 1.90 17.57 -3.36
C LEU A 35 1.27 17.91 -1.99
N LEU A 36 0.65 16.92 -1.35
CA LEU A 36 0.03 17.07 -0.02
C LEU A 36 1.08 17.44 1.03
N VAL A 37 2.20 16.71 1.06
CA VAL A 37 3.30 16.95 2.01
C VAL A 37 3.99 18.29 1.73
N GLY A 38 4.19 18.65 0.46
CA GLY A 38 4.74 19.94 0.05
C GLY A 38 3.89 21.11 0.52
N TRP A 39 2.57 21.05 0.32
CA TRP A 39 1.64 22.06 0.80
C TRP A 39 1.65 22.22 2.32
N ILE A 40 1.75 21.12 3.07
CA ILE A 40 1.89 21.15 4.53
C ILE A 40 3.22 21.79 4.93
N ALA A 41 4.30 21.45 4.24
CA ALA A 41 5.63 21.99 4.53
C ALA A 41 5.69 23.52 4.30
N GLU A 42 5.03 24.02 3.26
CA GLU A 42 4.93 25.45 2.95
C GLU A 42 4.16 26.24 4.01
N ARG A 43 3.05 25.71 4.52
CA ARG A 43 2.21 26.41 5.52
C ARG A 43 2.69 26.27 6.97
N PHE A 44 3.21 25.10 7.35
CA PHE A 44 3.45 24.74 8.75
C PHE A 44 4.92 24.44 9.09
N SER A 45 5.82 24.40 8.11
CA SER A 45 7.24 23.97 8.18
C SER A 45 7.50 22.50 7.86
N ALA A 46 8.73 22.21 7.42
CA ALA A 46 9.21 20.87 7.06
C ALA A 46 9.12 19.85 8.21
N ARG A 47 9.29 20.29 9.47
CA ARG A 47 9.17 19.41 10.64
C ARG A 47 7.74 18.90 10.83
N ALA A 48 6.76 19.77 10.64
CA ALA A 48 5.35 19.40 10.71
C ALA A 48 4.98 18.40 9.60
N ALA A 49 5.48 18.62 8.39
CA ALA A 49 5.27 17.71 7.26
C ALA A 49 5.84 16.29 7.53
N MET A 50 7.04 16.20 8.10
CA MET A 50 7.62 14.92 8.53
C MET A 50 6.80 14.23 9.64
N ALA A 51 6.34 15.00 10.64
CA ALA A 51 5.51 14.46 11.70
C ALA A 51 4.19 13.89 11.15
N VAL A 52 3.56 14.57 10.18
CA VAL A 52 2.35 14.08 9.51
C VAL A 52 2.59 12.77 8.78
N GLY A 53 3.69 12.64 8.03
CA GLY A 53 4.04 11.39 7.36
C GLY A 53 4.28 10.22 8.33
N GLY A 54 4.94 10.49 9.46
CA GLY A 54 5.13 9.52 10.53
C GLY A 54 3.82 9.07 11.17
N ILE A 55 2.94 10.01 11.51
CA ILE A 55 1.61 9.73 12.07
C ILE A 55 0.78 8.92 11.08
N ALA A 56 0.77 9.30 9.80
CA ALA A 56 0.06 8.58 8.76
C ALA A 56 0.54 7.12 8.63
N SER A 57 1.86 6.89 8.74
CA SER A 57 2.45 5.54 8.72
C SER A 57 2.01 4.69 9.92
N ILE A 58 1.99 5.30 11.12
CA ILE A 58 1.53 4.62 12.35
C ILE A 58 0.03 4.30 12.25
N LEU A 59 -0.79 5.22 11.77
CA LEU A 59 -2.22 5.00 11.56
C LEU A 59 -2.48 3.89 10.54
N ALA A 60 -1.75 3.87 9.43
CA ALA A 60 -1.87 2.83 8.42
C ALA A 60 -1.50 1.45 8.99
N ALA A 61 -0.40 1.35 9.76
CA ALA A 61 -0.02 0.11 10.43
C ALA A 61 -1.06 -0.32 11.48
N GLY A 62 -1.56 0.63 12.28
CA GLY A 62 -2.61 0.41 13.28
C GLY A 62 -3.95 0.00 12.68
N TRP A 63 -4.27 0.50 11.49
CA TRP A 63 -5.45 0.09 10.74
C TRP A 63 -5.28 -1.30 10.15
N ALA A 64 -4.13 -1.57 9.53
CA ALA A 64 -3.83 -2.86 8.90
C ALA A 64 -3.88 -4.00 9.93
N ARG A 65 -3.28 -3.84 11.12
CA ARG A 65 -3.31 -4.88 12.17
C ARG A 65 -4.72 -5.28 12.61
N ASN A 66 -5.69 -4.36 12.53
CA ASN A 66 -7.07 -4.60 12.97
C ASN A 66 -7.96 -5.16 11.85
N ARG A 67 -7.48 -5.14 10.60
CA ARG A 67 -8.23 -5.51 9.38
C ARG A 67 -7.66 -6.73 8.68
N PHE A 68 -6.40 -7.08 8.93
CA PHE A 68 -5.76 -8.26 8.38
C PHE A 68 -6.04 -9.47 9.28
N ASP A 69 -7.16 -10.15 9.03
CA ASP A 69 -7.43 -11.47 9.61
C ASP A 69 -6.63 -12.53 8.83
N PRO A 70 -5.60 -13.18 9.44
CA PRO A 70 -4.77 -14.17 8.75
C PRO A 70 -5.56 -15.41 8.31
N GLU A 71 -6.69 -15.69 8.96
CA GLU A 71 -7.54 -16.87 8.72
C GLU A 71 -8.34 -16.81 7.41
N SER A 72 -8.53 -15.63 6.82
CA SER A 72 -9.23 -15.46 5.54
C SER A 72 -8.50 -16.07 4.33
N ILE A 73 -7.25 -16.49 4.52
CA ILE A 73 -6.36 -16.96 3.44
C ILE A 73 -6.41 -18.50 3.28
N HIS A 74 -6.92 -19.24 4.27
CA HIS A 74 -6.98 -20.72 4.24
C HIS A 74 -8.33 -21.28 3.76
N THR A 75 -9.40 -20.47 3.76
CA THR A 75 -10.77 -20.88 3.40
C THR A 75 -11.25 -20.36 2.04
N ALA A 76 -10.40 -19.68 1.27
CA ALA A 76 -10.73 -19.37 -0.11
C ALA A 76 -10.71 -20.68 -0.92
N PRO A 77 -11.85 -21.20 -1.40
CA PRO A 77 -11.86 -22.39 -2.24
C PRO A 77 -10.93 -22.12 -3.42
N ALA A 78 -10.04 -23.09 -3.69
CA ALA A 78 -9.28 -23.12 -4.92
C ALA A 78 -10.25 -22.77 -6.06
N VAL A 79 -10.01 -21.61 -6.66
CA VAL A 79 -10.79 -21.08 -7.78
C VAL A 79 -11.03 -22.24 -8.74
N THR A 80 -12.29 -22.65 -8.81
CA THR A 80 -12.83 -23.55 -9.81
C THR A 80 -12.75 -22.81 -11.14
N ILE A 81 -11.61 -22.96 -11.80
CA ILE A 81 -11.42 -22.79 -13.25
C ILE A 81 -10.86 -24.13 -13.74
#